data_AF-A0A8J7IAG3-F1
#
_entry.id   AF-A0A8J7IAG3-F1
#
_cell.length_a   1.000
_cell.length_b   1.000
_cell.length_c   1.000
_cell.angle_alpha   90.00
_cell.angle_beta   90.00
_cell.angle_gamma   90.00
#
_symmetry.space_group_name_H-M   'P 1'
#
loop_
_entity.id
_entity.type
_entity.pdbx_description
1 polymer ?
#
loop_
_entity_poly.entity_id
_entity_poly.type
_entity_poly.pdbx_seq_one_letter_code
_entity_poly.pdbx_strand_id
1 'polypeptide(L)'
;MKKFIAAASVTALMALAACNGANEEQAEQQDDVTEAQGEVMDAQAGVAEAKADLAEEKADMATDQVGEAQMNQTSDAMEQKAEKLEDTADGI
;
A
#
# COMPACT_ATOMS: atom_id res chain seq x y z
N MET A 1 29.97 -65.36 20.40
CA MET A 1 30.28 -63.97 20.03
C MET A 1 29.78 -63.68 18.62
N LYS A 2 28.55 -63.14 18.45
CA LYS A 2 28.02 -62.65 17.16
C LYS A 2 26.66 -61.91 17.22
N LYS A 3 26.13 -61.58 18.42
CA LYS A 3 24.77 -61.00 18.56
C LYS A 3 24.73 -59.54 19.01
N PHE A 4 25.86 -58.85 19.11
CA PHE A 4 25.92 -57.49 19.66
C PHE A 4 26.05 -56.36 18.63
N ILE A 5 26.10 -56.66 17.32
CA ILE A 5 26.29 -55.62 16.29
C ILE A 5 24.95 -55.01 15.83
N ALA A 6 23.81 -55.68 16.04
CA ALA A 6 22.51 -55.21 15.52
C ALA A 6 21.86 -54.07 16.33
N ALA A 7 22.27 -53.85 17.58
CA ALA A 7 21.63 -52.84 18.44
C ALA A 7 22.06 -51.40 18.12
N ALA A 8 23.31 -51.21 17.69
CA ALA A 8 23.85 -49.88 17.40
C ALA A 8 23.24 -49.25 16.12
N SER A 9 22.84 -50.06 15.14
CA SER A 9 22.24 -49.57 13.89
C SER A 9 20.78 -49.14 14.05
N VAL A 10 20.05 -49.70 15.02
CA VAL A 10 18.63 -49.34 15.26
C VAL A 10 18.51 -47.96 15.92
N THR A 11 19.41 -47.64 16.85
CA THR A 11 19.44 -46.31 17.50
C THR A 11 19.82 -45.20 16.52
N ALA A 12 20.69 -45.49 15.54
CA ALA A 12 21.08 -44.53 14.52
C ALA A 12 19.94 -44.20 13.52
N LEU A 13 19.09 -45.17 13.18
CA LEU A 13 17.95 -44.95 12.28
C LEU A 13 16.81 -44.16 12.95
N MET A 14 16.60 -44.36 14.26
CA MET A 14 15.62 -43.59 15.04
C MET A 14 16.04 -42.11 15.22
N ALA A 15 17.34 -41.82 15.27
CA ALA A 15 17.83 -40.44 15.34
C ALA A 15 17.61 -39.66 14.04
N LEU A 16 17.67 -40.33 12.88
CA LEU A 16 17.47 -39.66 11.58
C LEU A 16 15.99 -39.36 11.30
N ALA A 17 15.06 -40.20 11.75
CA ALA A 17 13.62 -39.97 11.65
C ALA A 17 13.12 -38.84 12.58
N ALA A 18 13.90 -38.49 13.61
CA ALA A 18 13.58 -37.39 14.52
C ALA A 18 14.03 -36.01 13.99
N CYS A 19 14.89 -35.96 12.98
CA CYS A 19 15.40 -34.74 12.33
C CYS A 19 14.80 -34.49 10.94
N ASN A 20 13.76 -35.23 10.55
CA ASN A 20 12.94 -34.98 9.36
C ASN A 20 11.53 -35.56 9.58
N GLY A 21 10.99 -35.29 10.77
CA GLY A 21 9.77 -35.92 11.28
C GLY A 21 8.56 -35.02 11.12
N ALA A 22 7.36 -35.56 11.35
CA ALA A 22 6.08 -34.85 11.19
C ALA A 22 5.99 -33.49 11.94
N ASN A 23 6.78 -33.27 12.99
CA ASN A 23 6.85 -31.99 13.68
C ASN A 23 7.56 -30.90 12.88
N GLU A 24 8.58 -31.26 12.10
CA GLU A 24 9.31 -30.32 11.23
C GLU A 24 8.45 -29.94 10.03
N GLU A 25 7.83 -30.91 9.37
CA GLU A 25 6.90 -30.66 8.25
C GLU A 25 5.67 -29.84 8.69
N GLN A 26 5.22 -30.00 9.94
CA GLN A 26 4.17 -29.15 10.51
C GLN A 26 4.68 -27.73 10.82
N ALA A 27 5.94 -27.59 11.24
CA ALA A 27 6.55 -26.28 11.48
C ALA A 27 6.75 -25.52 10.16
N GLU A 28 7.26 -26.19 9.11
CA GLU A 28 7.39 -25.62 7.77
C GLU A 28 6.04 -25.13 7.23
N GLN A 29 4.98 -25.93 7.36
CA GLN A 29 3.63 -25.50 6.96
C GLN A 29 3.11 -24.30 7.76
N GLN A 30 3.50 -24.17 9.04
CA GLN A 30 3.12 -22.99 9.84
C GLN A 30 3.90 -21.76 9.38
N ASP A 31 5.19 -21.90 9.08
CA ASP A 31 6.02 -20.82 8.56
C ASP A 31 5.49 -20.35 7.18
N ASP A 32 5.14 -21.26 6.28
CA ASP A 32 4.51 -20.94 4.98
C ASP A 32 3.21 -20.12 5.16
N VAL A 33 2.38 -20.52 6.13
CA VAL A 33 1.12 -19.82 6.44
C VAL A 33 1.39 -18.43 7.03
N THR A 34 2.43 -18.29 7.85
CA THR A 34 2.84 -16.99 8.40
C THR A 34 3.43 -16.09 7.31
N GLU A 35 4.24 -16.63 6.41
CA GLU A 35 4.77 -15.90 5.25
C GLU A 35 3.65 -15.40 4.35
N ALA A 36 2.71 -16.28 3.97
CA ALA A 36 1.55 -15.92 3.15
C ALA A 36 0.67 -14.84 3.82
N GLN A 37 0.52 -14.88 5.15
CA GLN A 37 -0.17 -13.81 5.89
C GLN A 37 0.56 -12.47 5.80
N GLY A 38 1.89 -12.49 5.89
CA GLY A 38 2.74 -11.31 5.71
C GLY A 38 2.57 -10.70 4.32
N GLU A 39 2.65 -11.51 3.27
CA GLU A 39 2.45 -11.06 1.89
C GLU A 39 1.06 -10.42 1.67
N VAL A 40 0.01 -10.98 2.28
CA VAL A 40 -1.34 -10.40 2.23
C VAL A 40 -1.38 -9.04 2.93
N MET A 41 -0.71 -8.87 4.07
CA MET A 41 -0.63 -7.58 4.76
C MET A 41 0.09 -6.54 3.91
N ASP A 42 1.21 -6.91 3.29
CA ASP A 42 1.98 -6.01 2.41
C ASP A 42 1.16 -5.59 1.19
N ALA A 43 0.44 -6.54 0.56
CA ALA A 43 -0.46 -6.23 -0.54
C ALA A 43 -1.59 -5.28 -0.12
N GLN A 44 -2.16 -5.46 1.08
CA GLN A 44 -3.16 -4.53 1.61
C GLN A 44 -2.60 -3.14 1.88
N ALA A 45 -1.36 -3.05 2.37
CA ALA A 45 -0.67 -1.77 2.57
C ALA A 45 -0.48 -1.04 1.22
N GLY A 46 -0.03 -1.74 0.17
CA GLY A 46 0.10 -1.15 -1.17
C GLY A 46 -1.24 -0.67 -1.75
N VAL A 47 -2.33 -1.37 -1.50
CA VAL A 47 -3.69 -0.92 -1.88
C VAL A 47 -4.11 0.33 -1.10
N ALA A 48 -3.73 0.45 0.18
CA ALA A 48 -4.03 1.62 0.98
C ALA A 48 -3.24 2.86 0.51
N GLU A 49 -1.97 2.70 0.16
CA GLU A 49 -1.12 3.74 -0.43
C GLU A 49 -1.72 4.24 -1.75
N ALA A 50 -2.04 3.35 -2.69
CA ALA A 50 -2.64 3.74 -3.97
C ALA A 50 -3.99 4.47 -3.81
N LYS A 51 -4.76 4.16 -2.75
CA LYS A 51 -6.00 4.90 -2.44
C LYS A 51 -5.71 6.28 -1.87
N ALA A 52 -4.66 6.45 -1.09
CA ALA A 52 -4.23 7.74 -0.57
C ALA A 52 -3.78 8.64 -1.73
N ASP A 53 -2.94 8.12 -2.63
CA ASP A 53 -2.48 8.85 -3.82
C ASP A 53 -3.64 9.34 -4.68
N LEU A 54 -4.62 8.45 -4.94
CA LEU A 54 -5.82 8.82 -5.69
C LEU A 54 -6.67 9.89 -4.97
N ALA A 55 -6.68 9.90 -3.63
CA ALA A 55 -7.40 10.90 -2.87
C ALA A 55 -6.68 12.26 -2.92
N GLU A 56 -5.36 12.26 -2.88
CA GLU A 56 -4.51 13.45 -3.04
C GLU A 56 -4.69 14.06 -4.44
N GLU A 57 -4.57 13.26 -5.51
CA GLU A 57 -4.77 13.73 -6.88
C GLU A 57 -6.17 14.38 -7.08
N LYS A 58 -7.21 13.79 -6.48
CA LYS A 58 -8.56 14.37 -6.53
C LYS A 58 -8.68 15.68 -5.76
N ALA A 59 -7.99 15.81 -4.63
CA ALA A 59 -7.97 17.04 -3.85
C ALA A 59 -7.22 18.15 -4.59
N ASP A 60 -6.11 17.82 -5.25
CA ASP A 60 -5.35 18.76 -6.07
C ASP A 60 -6.19 19.27 -7.24
N MET A 61 -6.81 18.37 -8.01
CA MET A 61 -7.71 18.76 -9.11
C MET A 61 -8.87 19.65 -8.63
N ALA A 62 -9.44 19.37 -7.47
CA ALA A 62 -10.51 20.19 -6.90
C ALA A 62 -10.00 21.58 -6.51
N THR A 63 -8.79 21.67 -5.96
CA THR A 63 -8.15 22.92 -5.57
C THR A 63 -7.83 23.78 -6.79
N ASP A 64 -7.30 23.18 -7.84
CA ASP A 64 -7.00 23.87 -9.10
C ASP A 64 -8.27 24.43 -9.75
N GLN A 65 -9.34 23.62 -9.83
CA GLN A 65 -10.63 24.08 -10.37
C GLN A 65 -11.21 25.27 -9.59
N VAL A 66 -11.11 25.25 -8.26
CA VAL A 66 -11.55 26.37 -7.42
C VAL A 66 -10.67 27.60 -7.65
N GLY A 67 -9.36 27.42 -7.77
CA GLY A 67 -8.41 28.49 -8.08
C GLY A 67 -8.72 29.17 -9.41
N GLU A 68 -8.91 28.39 -10.47
CA GLU A 68 -9.29 28.89 -11.79
C GLU A 68 -10.62 29.63 -11.78
N ALA A 69 -11.65 29.06 -11.13
CA ALA A 69 -12.95 29.71 -11.02
C ALA A 69 -12.88 31.06 -10.30
N GLN A 70 -12.12 31.13 -9.20
CA GLN A 70 -11.92 32.36 -8.44
C GLN A 70 -11.13 33.42 -9.23
N MET A 71 -10.13 32.98 -9.99
CA MET A 71 -9.34 33.87 -10.85
C MET A 71 -10.19 34.46 -11.98
N ASN A 72 -11.02 33.64 -12.63
CA ASN A 72 -11.97 34.11 -13.64
C ASN A 72 -12.97 35.12 -13.07
N GLN A 73 -13.58 34.82 -11.91
CA GLN A 73 -14.50 35.75 -11.27
C GLN A 73 -13.83 37.09 -10.90
N THR A 74 -12.55 37.04 -10.50
CA THR A 74 -11.78 38.24 -10.17
C THR A 74 -11.46 39.05 -11.43
N SER A 75 -11.16 38.38 -12.55
CA SER A 75 -10.95 38.99 -13.85
C SER A 75 -12.22 39.72 -14.31
N ASP A 76 -13.37 39.02 -14.32
CA ASP A 76 -14.66 39.59 -14.74
C ASP A 76 -15.06 40.79 -13.88
N ALA A 77 -14.79 40.72 -12.57
CA ALA A 77 -15.07 41.82 -11.64
C ALA A 77 -14.16 43.04 -11.91
N MET A 78 -12.90 42.82 -12.30
CA MET A 78 -12.01 43.91 -12.70
C MET A 78 -12.43 44.53 -14.03
N GLU A 79 -12.86 43.73 -14.99
CA GLU A 79 -13.32 44.19 -16.31
C GLU A 79 -14.57 45.05 -16.17
N GLN A 80 -15.58 44.58 -15.41
CA GLN A 80 -16.77 45.38 -15.09
C GLN A 80 -16.45 46.68 -14.34
N LYS A 81 -15.40 46.67 -13.50
CA LYS A 81 -14.97 47.88 -12.79
C LYS A 81 -14.29 48.86 -13.74
N ALA A 82 -13.51 48.37 -14.70
CA ALA A 82 -12.88 49.18 -15.72
C ALA A 82 -13.92 49.83 -16.64
N GLU A 83 -14.89 49.07 -17.14
CA GLU A 83 -16.00 49.59 -17.98
C GLU A 83 -16.77 50.71 -17.26
N LYS A 84 -17.11 50.52 -15.97
CA LYS A 84 -17.80 51.57 -15.20
C LYS A 84 -16.97 52.84 -15.04
N LEU A 85 -15.65 52.71 -14.93
CA LEU A 85 -14.76 53.86 -14.83
C LEU A 85 -14.65 54.59 -16.17
N GLU A 86 -14.63 53.86 -17.28
CA GLU A 86 -14.66 54.40 -18.65
C GLU A 86 -15.97 55.15 -18.92
N ASP A 87 -17.12 54.52 -18.66
CA ASP A 87 -18.45 55.16 -18.80
C ASP A 87 -18.57 56.45 -17.96
N THR A 88 -17.99 56.44 -16.76
CA THR A 88 -17.98 57.64 -15.89
C THR A 88 -17.06 58.73 -16.44
N ALA A 89 -15.93 58.36 -17.06
CA ALA A 89 -14.98 59.30 -17.63
C ALA A 89 -15.50 59.94 -18.93
N ASP A 90 -16.20 59.17 -19.76
CA ASP A 90 -16.80 59.67 -21.02
C ASP A 90 -18.09 60.49 -20.79
N GLY A 91 -18.74 60.31 -19.65
CA GLY A 91 -19.97 61.02 -19.27
C GLY A 91 -19.80 62.40 -18.61
N ILE A 92 -18.55 62.84 -18.35
CA ILE A 92 -18.20 64.16 -17.78
C ILE A 92 -17.58 65.05 -18.86
#